data_AF-A0A955ABN7-F1
#
_entry.id   AF-A0A955ABN7-F1
#
_cell.length_a   1.000
_cell.length_b   1.000
_cell.length_c   1.000
_cell.angle_alpha   90.00
_cell.angle_beta   90.00
_cell.angle_gamma   90.00
#
_symmetry.space_group_name_H-M   'P 1'
#
loop_
_entity.id
_entity.type
_entity.pdbx_description
1 polymer ?
#
loop_
_entity_poly.entity_id
_entity_poly.type
_entity_poly.pdbx_seq_one_letter_code
_entity_poly.pdbx_strand_id
1 'polypeptide(L)'
;MSEKLGQACWAVLAVTLGGVGCIAQELDQAGMRAELQRLEAICRAHDLETEAAITATWLPAQTSDQQRYYLPTEPMSETSSVGQADALRANWAKHFNSARVRYAQWLFSQAVERAADGDEAEAFRLLWQVLREDASHTDANRILGTLATAARVKPRLRKGTLTHSEFGWPAGSYSRIETPHFMLTTRGEPRESIELAHSMEAFYALWRQIFYPLWAPAGVLTRRLEGRNLPWERSREMQVTLLRDRDDYLQVLGVAEKNVAISVGYYEPRLQKSFFYF
;
A
#
# COMPACT_ATOMS: atom_id res chain seq x y z
N MET A 1 -24.65 -51.67 -10.49
CA MET A 1 -25.65 -51.40 -9.43
C MET A 1 -24.97 -51.49 -8.08
N SER A 2 -25.03 -50.39 -7.31
CA SER A 2 -24.63 -50.21 -5.90
C SER A 2 -23.12 -50.26 -5.60
N GLU A 3 -22.41 -49.13 -5.53
CA GLU A 3 -22.33 -48.16 -4.41
C GLU A 3 -22.11 -48.80 -3.03
N LYS A 4 -20.87 -48.65 -2.50
CA LYS A 4 -20.63 -48.38 -1.08
C LYS A 4 -19.46 -47.41 -0.92
N LEU A 5 -19.79 -46.31 -0.25
CA LEU A 5 -18.94 -45.21 0.16
C LEU A 5 -17.81 -45.67 1.09
N GLY A 6 -16.61 -45.18 0.85
CA GLY A 6 -15.52 -45.10 1.84
C GLY A 6 -15.19 -43.63 2.07
N GLN A 7 -15.78 -43.03 3.10
CA GLN A 7 -15.43 -41.68 3.57
C GLN A 7 -14.01 -41.67 4.12
N ALA A 8 -13.09 -40.97 3.46
CA ALA A 8 -11.79 -40.62 4.02
C ALA A 8 -11.97 -39.34 4.86
N CYS A 9 -11.93 -39.51 6.18
CA CYS A 9 -11.96 -38.45 7.17
C CYS A 9 -10.59 -37.74 7.17
N TRP A 10 -10.51 -36.54 6.60
CA TRP A 10 -9.33 -35.67 6.74
C TRP A 10 -9.38 -34.98 8.10
N ALA A 11 -8.57 -35.46 9.04
CA ALA A 11 -8.33 -34.79 10.30
C ALA A 11 -7.39 -33.60 10.08
N VAL A 12 -7.92 -32.38 10.26
CA VAL A 12 -7.11 -31.16 10.35
C VAL A 12 -6.43 -31.14 11.72
N LEU A 13 -5.11 -31.33 11.73
CA LEU A 13 -4.26 -31.13 12.89
C LEU A 13 -4.08 -29.63 13.11
N ALA A 14 -4.87 -29.06 14.02
CA ALA A 14 -4.61 -27.74 14.58
C ALA A 14 -3.36 -27.81 15.45
N VAL A 15 -2.25 -27.24 14.98
CA VAL A 15 -1.06 -27.01 15.79
C VAL A 15 -1.34 -25.84 16.72
N THR A 16 -1.71 -26.14 17.96
CA THR A 16 -1.77 -25.17 19.06
C THR A 16 -0.35 -24.80 19.47
N LEU A 17 0.16 -23.66 19.01
CA LEU A 17 1.31 -23.01 19.62
C LEU A 17 0.85 -22.27 20.87
N GLY A 18 1.23 -22.83 22.03
CA GLY A 18 1.03 -22.21 23.33
C GLY A 18 1.89 -20.96 23.49
N GLY A 19 1.22 -19.85 23.78
CA GLY A 19 1.80 -18.62 24.29
C GLY A 19 0.73 -17.87 25.05
N VAL A 20 0.73 -18.01 26.38
CA VAL A 20 -0.17 -17.28 27.29
C VAL A 20 0.27 -15.81 27.32
N GLY A 21 -0.19 -15.04 26.35
CA GLY A 21 -0.55 -13.65 26.53
C GLY A 21 -2.06 -13.57 26.35
N CYS A 22 -2.77 -12.70 27.08
CA CYS A 22 -4.15 -12.37 26.72
C CYS A 22 -4.14 -11.86 25.27
N ILE A 23 -4.40 -12.74 24.30
CA ILE A 23 -4.71 -12.32 22.94
C ILE A 23 -6.06 -11.64 23.10
N ALA A 24 -6.05 -10.29 23.11
CA ALA A 24 -7.26 -9.52 23.06
C ALA A 24 -8.09 -10.08 21.90
N GLN A 25 -9.30 -10.54 22.18
CA GLN A 25 -10.16 -11.25 21.23
C GLN A 25 -10.17 -10.53 19.88
N GLU A 26 -9.90 -11.25 18.80
CA GLU A 26 -9.97 -10.70 17.44
C GLU A 26 -11.32 -10.00 17.23
N LEU A 27 -11.32 -8.92 16.44
CA LEU A 27 -12.55 -8.24 16.06
C LEU A 27 -12.90 -8.70 14.66
N ASP A 28 -14.06 -9.34 14.49
CA ASP A 28 -14.63 -9.51 13.16
C ASP A 28 -15.16 -8.17 12.62
N GLN A 29 -15.72 -8.17 11.41
CA GLN A 29 -16.23 -6.94 10.79
C GLN A 29 -17.35 -6.27 11.61
N ALA A 30 -18.22 -7.04 12.26
CA ALA A 30 -19.31 -6.51 13.07
C ALA A 30 -18.78 -5.94 14.39
N GLY A 31 -17.86 -6.65 15.04
CA GLY A 31 -17.18 -6.23 16.25
C GLY A 31 -16.35 -4.96 16.03
N MET A 32 -15.61 -4.85 14.93
CA MET A 32 -14.89 -3.63 14.58
C MET A 32 -15.84 -2.45 14.36
N ARG A 33 -16.97 -2.66 13.67
CA ARG A 33 -17.98 -1.61 13.48
C ARG A 33 -18.57 -1.13 14.81
N ALA A 34 -18.92 -2.06 15.71
CA ALA A 34 -19.43 -1.73 17.03
C ALA A 34 -18.41 -0.96 17.87
N GLU A 35 -17.14 -1.36 17.82
CA GLU A 35 -16.06 -0.68 18.53
C GLU A 35 -15.81 0.74 18.00
N LEU A 36 -15.86 0.94 16.69
CA LEU A 36 -15.79 2.28 16.09
C LEU A 36 -16.99 3.15 16.51
N GLN A 37 -18.21 2.62 16.48
CA GLN A 37 -19.39 3.36 16.95
C GLN A 37 -19.29 3.76 18.42
N ARG A 38 -18.75 2.87 19.26
CA ARG A 38 -18.48 3.15 20.68
C ARG A 38 -17.46 4.28 20.84
N LEU A 39 -16.34 4.22 20.10
CA LEU A 39 -15.30 5.25 20.14
C LEU A 39 -15.81 6.60 19.63
N GLU A 40 -16.60 6.61 18.55
CA GLU A 40 -17.22 7.82 18.00
C GLU A 40 -18.12 8.48 19.05
N ALA A 41 -18.99 7.71 19.72
CA ALA A 41 -19.87 8.23 20.76
C ALA A 41 -19.09 8.85 21.93
N ILE A 42 -17.97 8.23 22.34
CA ILE A 42 -17.08 8.77 23.37
C ILE A 42 -16.44 10.08 22.91
N CYS A 43 -15.92 10.13 21.68
CA CYS A 43 -15.33 11.35 21.12
C CYS A 43 -16.34 12.50 21.08
N ARG A 44 -17.56 12.26 20.61
CA ARG A 44 -18.64 13.27 20.58
C ARG A 44 -19.03 13.74 21.99
N ALA A 45 -19.06 12.85 22.97
CA ALA A 45 -19.37 13.21 24.36
C ALA A 45 -18.30 14.09 25.03
N HIS A 46 -17.10 14.18 24.44
CA HIS A 46 -15.96 14.94 24.94
C HIS A 46 -15.48 16.03 23.97
N ASP A 47 -16.34 16.46 23.03
CA ASP A 47 -16.05 17.52 22.06
C ASP A 47 -14.81 17.25 21.17
N LEU A 48 -14.52 15.97 20.89
CA LEU A 48 -13.42 15.52 20.01
C LEU A 48 -13.94 15.27 18.58
N GLU A 49 -14.37 16.33 17.91
CA GLU A 49 -15.05 16.24 16.61
C GLU A 49 -14.18 15.66 15.48
N THR A 50 -12.88 15.98 15.45
CA THR A 50 -11.96 15.45 14.43
C THR A 50 -11.81 13.94 14.57
N GLU A 51 -11.60 13.46 15.79
CA GLU A 51 -11.45 12.05 16.12
C GLU A 51 -12.76 11.28 15.89
N ALA A 52 -13.91 11.88 16.21
CA ALA A 52 -15.22 11.33 15.89
C ALA A 52 -15.40 11.17 14.37
N ALA A 53 -15.05 12.18 13.58
CA ALA A 53 -15.14 12.13 12.12
C ALA A 53 -14.23 11.05 11.50
N ILE A 54 -12.99 10.93 11.98
CA ILE A 54 -12.07 9.86 11.57
C ILE A 54 -12.69 8.49 11.88
N THR A 55 -13.21 8.31 13.09
CA THR A 55 -13.78 7.04 13.55
C THR A 55 -15.01 6.65 12.73
N ALA A 56 -15.91 7.60 12.48
CA ALA A 56 -17.15 7.40 11.72
C ALA A 56 -16.91 6.97 10.27
N THR A 57 -15.84 7.49 9.65
CA THR A 57 -15.51 7.25 8.24
C THR A 57 -14.50 6.12 8.02
N TRP A 58 -13.93 5.56 9.10
CA TRP A 58 -12.85 4.58 9.00
C TRP A 58 -13.23 3.30 8.26
N LEU A 59 -14.45 2.80 8.47
CA LEU A 59 -15.01 1.66 7.74
C LEU A 59 -16.16 2.11 6.82
N PRO A 60 -15.87 2.41 5.54
CA PRO A 60 -16.91 2.86 4.61
C PRO A 60 -18.00 1.80 4.41
N ALA A 61 -19.24 2.27 4.18
CA ALA A 61 -20.40 1.42 3.92
C ALA A 61 -20.19 0.56 2.66
N GLN A 62 -20.32 -0.76 2.79
CA GLN A 62 -20.08 -1.71 1.70
C GLN A 62 -21.28 -1.71 0.74
N THR A 63 -21.04 -1.34 -0.51
CA THR A 63 -22.00 -1.47 -1.60
C THR A 63 -21.53 -2.58 -2.53
N SER A 64 -22.47 -3.26 -3.18
CA SER A 64 -22.18 -4.41 -4.06
C SER A 64 -21.48 -4.02 -5.38
N ASP A 65 -21.46 -2.74 -5.72
CA ASP A 65 -20.94 -2.16 -6.95
C ASP A 65 -19.55 -1.51 -6.79
N GLN A 66 -18.94 -1.60 -5.60
CA GLN A 66 -17.64 -0.98 -5.31
C GLN A 66 -16.56 -2.01 -5.05
N GLN A 67 -15.40 -1.81 -5.69
CA GLN A 67 -14.15 -2.46 -5.30
C GLN A 67 -13.30 -1.51 -4.48
N ARG A 68 -12.59 -2.06 -3.49
CA ARG A 68 -11.75 -1.29 -2.57
C ARG A 68 -10.32 -1.78 -2.63
N TYR A 69 -9.43 -0.82 -2.54
CA TYR A 69 -8.00 -1.01 -2.58
C TYR A 69 -7.39 -0.22 -1.45
N TYR A 70 -6.31 -0.75 -0.89
CA TYR A 70 -5.81 -0.30 0.40
C TYR A 70 -4.34 0.06 0.30
N LEU A 71 -3.96 1.14 0.96
CA LEU A 71 -2.58 1.51 1.19
C LEU A 71 -2.29 1.45 2.70
N PRO A 72 -1.06 1.10 3.10
CA PRO A 72 -0.67 1.13 4.50
C PRO A 72 -0.90 2.52 5.09
N THR A 73 -1.45 2.58 6.30
CA THR A 73 -1.71 3.84 7.00
C THR A 73 -1.04 3.81 8.36
N GLU A 74 -0.29 4.86 8.69
CA GLU A 74 0.40 4.99 9.97
C GLU A 74 -0.60 4.94 11.16
N PRO A 75 -0.16 4.47 12.34
CA PRO A 75 -0.98 4.55 13.54
C PRO A 75 -1.27 6.00 13.91
N MET A 76 -2.41 6.24 14.57
CA MET A 76 -2.71 7.57 15.10
C MET A 76 -1.71 7.89 16.22
N SER A 77 -1.19 9.12 16.24
CA SER A 77 -0.17 9.54 17.21
C SER A 77 -0.73 9.56 18.64
N GLU A 78 -0.05 8.86 19.56
CA GLU A 78 -0.35 8.84 21.00
C GLU A 78 0.41 9.95 21.75
N THR A 79 0.57 11.12 21.12
CA THR A 79 1.47 12.21 21.58
C THR A 79 1.26 12.56 23.06
N SER A 80 2.38 12.76 23.79
CA SER A 80 2.39 13.06 25.22
C SER A 80 1.61 14.33 25.55
N SER A 81 0.59 14.19 26.40
CA SER A 81 -0.39 15.23 26.72
C SER A 81 0.12 16.26 27.74
N VAL A 82 -0.09 17.56 27.45
CA VAL A 82 -0.09 18.64 28.44
C VAL A 82 -1.51 19.18 28.53
N GLY A 83 -2.41 18.46 29.22
CA GLY A 83 -3.80 18.86 29.39
C GLY A 83 -4.80 17.71 29.28
N GLN A 84 -6.02 17.92 29.80
CA GLN A 84 -7.06 16.89 29.85
C GLN A 84 -7.56 16.46 28.45
N ALA A 85 -7.73 17.41 27.53
CA ALA A 85 -8.17 17.12 26.16
C ALA A 85 -7.14 16.25 25.41
N ASP A 86 -5.84 16.53 25.56
CA ASP A 86 -4.80 15.74 24.92
C ASP A 86 -4.68 14.33 25.52
N ALA A 87 -4.93 14.18 26.83
CA ALA A 87 -5.02 12.86 27.47
C ALA A 87 -6.19 12.03 26.90
N LEU A 88 -7.34 12.65 26.66
CA LEU A 88 -8.48 11.98 26.02
C LEU A 88 -8.17 11.59 24.57
N ARG A 89 -7.51 12.45 23.79
CA ARG A 89 -7.04 12.12 22.43
C ARG A 89 -6.05 10.97 22.42
N ALA A 90 -5.06 10.98 23.31
CA ALA A 90 -4.09 9.89 23.42
C ALA A 90 -4.78 8.57 23.79
N ASN A 91 -5.78 8.61 24.68
CA ASN A 91 -6.57 7.44 25.04
C ASN A 91 -7.42 6.93 23.86
N TRP A 92 -8.09 7.83 23.13
CA TRP A 92 -8.78 7.47 21.89
C TRP A 92 -7.82 6.83 20.88
N ALA A 93 -6.66 7.46 20.60
CA ALA A 93 -5.68 6.96 19.65
C ALA A 93 -5.22 5.55 20.03
N LYS A 94 -4.93 5.32 21.31
CA LYS A 94 -4.58 4.00 21.85
C LYS A 94 -5.69 2.96 21.61
N HIS A 95 -6.94 3.26 21.97
CA HIS A 95 -8.04 2.32 21.76
C HIS A 95 -8.34 2.08 20.28
N PHE A 96 -8.28 3.12 19.47
CA PHE A 96 -8.49 3.07 18.02
C PHE A 96 -7.41 2.21 17.34
N ASN A 97 -6.12 2.45 17.64
CA ASN A 97 -5.02 1.64 17.14
C ASN A 97 -5.13 0.18 17.62
N SER A 98 -5.51 -0.05 18.89
CA SER A 98 -5.70 -1.41 19.41
C SER A 98 -6.84 -2.15 18.69
N ALA A 99 -7.96 -1.48 18.41
CA ALA A 99 -9.05 -2.06 17.64
C ALA A 99 -8.62 -2.41 16.21
N ARG A 100 -7.88 -1.51 15.54
CA ARG A 100 -7.32 -1.76 14.20
C ARG A 100 -6.42 -2.99 14.17
N VAL A 101 -5.49 -3.15 15.13
CA VAL A 101 -4.60 -4.32 15.19
C VAL A 101 -5.39 -5.64 15.37
N ARG A 102 -6.41 -5.65 16.24
CA ARG A 102 -7.27 -6.83 16.44
C ARG A 102 -8.09 -7.17 15.20
N TYR A 103 -8.56 -6.16 14.46
CA TYR A 103 -9.25 -6.35 13.19
C TYR A 103 -8.29 -6.82 12.09
N ALA A 104 -7.04 -6.35 12.10
CA ALA A 104 -5.99 -6.79 11.18
C ALA A 104 -5.70 -8.30 11.33
N GLN A 105 -5.69 -8.82 12.55
CA GLN A 105 -5.53 -10.26 12.81
C GLN A 105 -6.67 -11.08 12.21
N TRP A 106 -7.92 -10.66 12.42
CA TRP A 106 -9.08 -11.30 11.79
C TRP A 106 -9.00 -11.26 10.26
N LEU A 107 -8.69 -10.09 9.67
CA LEU A 107 -8.51 -9.95 8.22
C LEU A 107 -7.42 -10.87 7.67
N PHE A 108 -6.34 -11.08 8.43
CA PHE A 108 -5.27 -11.99 8.05
C PHE A 108 -5.76 -13.44 8.02
N SER A 109 -6.52 -13.88 9.03
CA SER A 109 -7.18 -15.19 9.05
C SER A 109 -8.10 -15.37 7.85
N GLN A 110 -8.91 -14.36 7.51
CA GLN A 110 -9.73 -14.38 6.30
C GLN A 110 -8.89 -14.47 5.02
N ALA A 111 -7.73 -13.81 4.94
CA ALA A 111 -6.85 -13.89 3.78
C ALA A 111 -6.29 -15.31 3.59
N VAL A 112 -5.95 -16.00 4.68
CA VAL A 112 -5.50 -17.40 4.66
C VAL A 112 -6.62 -18.31 4.15
N GLU A 113 -7.84 -18.15 4.65
CA GLU A 113 -9.01 -18.93 4.21
C GLU A 113 -9.28 -18.73 2.71
N ARG A 114 -9.31 -17.48 2.23
CA ARG A 114 -9.54 -17.16 0.81
C ARG A 114 -8.49 -17.77 -0.10
N ALA A 115 -7.22 -17.76 0.31
CA ALA A 115 -6.16 -18.40 -0.46
C ALA A 115 -6.31 -19.93 -0.50
N ALA A 116 -6.71 -20.55 0.62
CA ALA A 116 -6.99 -21.99 0.68
C ALA A 116 -8.16 -22.40 -0.22
N ASP A 117 -9.17 -21.53 -0.36
CA ASP A 117 -10.29 -21.70 -1.29
C ASP A 117 -9.92 -21.44 -2.76
N GLY A 118 -8.68 -20.99 -3.03
CA GLY A 118 -8.17 -20.66 -4.37
C GLY A 118 -8.46 -19.23 -4.85
N ASP A 119 -9.09 -18.39 -4.02
CA ASP A 119 -9.31 -16.97 -4.31
C ASP A 119 -8.11 -16.12 -3.87
N GLU A 120 -7.00 -16.27 -4.58
CA GLU A 120 -5.76 -15.53 -4.29
C GLU A 120 -5.92 -14.02 -4.51
N ALA A 121 -6.85 -13.58 -5.37
CA ALA A 121 -7.06 -12.16 -5.64
C ALA A 121 -7.73 -11.44 -4.46
N GLU A 122 -8.76 -12.05 -3.86
CA GLU A 122 -9.36 -11.55 -2.62
C GLU A 122 -8.37 -11.64 -1.45
N ALA A 123 -7.67 -12.78 -1.30
CA ALA A 123 -6.64 -12.94 -0.27
C ALA A 123 -5.55 -11.86 -0.36
N PHE A 124 -5.09 -11.54 -1.58
CA PHE A 124 -4.12 -10.48 -1.81
C PHE A 124 -4.66 -9.11 -1.35
N ARG A 125 -5.90 -8.76 -1.72
CA ARG A 125 -6.55 -7.51 -1.28
C ARG A 125 -6.70 -7.45 0.24
N LEU A 126 -7.08 -8.55 0.88
CA LEU A 126 -7.18 -8.63 2.34
C LEU A 126 -5.83 -8.38 3.00
N LEU A 127 -4.70 -8.88 2.47
CA LEU A 127 -3.37 -8.58 3.02
C LEU A 127 -3.00 -7.09 2.95
N TRP A 128 -3.42 -6.38 1.89
CA TRP A 128 -3.26 -4.92 1.84
C TRP A 128 -4.15 -4.21 2.84
N GLN A 129 -5.36 -4.73 3.08
CA GLN A 129 -6.23 -4.22 4.13
C GLN A 129 -5.62 -4.47 5.53
N VAL A 130 -5.02 -5.63 5.77
CA VAL A 130 -4.25 -5.92 6.99
C VAL A 130 -3.20 -4.83 7.21
N LEU A 131 -2.42 -4.47 6.18
CA LEU A 131 -1.41 -3.41 6.29
C LEU A 131 -1.98 -1.99 6.42
N ARG A 132 -3.20 -1.74 5.94
CA ARG A 132 -3.92 -0.49 6.27
C ARG A 132 -4.23 -0.43 7.75
N GLU A 133 -4.72 -1.52 8.34
CA GLU A 133 -5.11 -1.55 9.74
C GLU A 133 -3.88 -1.61 10.68
N ASP A 134 -2.90 -2.45 10.36
CA ASP A 134 -1.62 -2.60 11.05
C ASP A 134 -0.47 -2.62 10.04
N ALA A 135 0.15 -1.45 9.82
CA ALA A 135 1.29 -1.30 8.93
C ALA A 135 2.52 -2.14 9.36
N SER A 136 2.59 -2.52 10.64
CA SER A 136 3.69 -3.30 11.23
C SER A 136 3.44 -4.81 11.25
N HIS A 137 2.28 -5.28 10.76
CA HIS A 137 1.90 -6.68 10.79
C HIS A 137 2.97 -7.57 10.15
N THR A 138 3.60 -8.43 10.95
CA THR A 138 4.84 -9.11 10.55
C THR A 138 4.62 -10.06 9.37
N ASP A 139 3.58 -10.90 9.43
CA ASP A 139 3.32 -11.87 8.36
C ASP A 139 2.87 -11.23 7.06
N ALA A 140 1.92 -10.29 7.09
CA ALA A 140 1.52 -9.54 5.90
C ALA A 140 2.71 -8.81 5.24
N ASN A 141 3.60 -8.20 6.03
CA ASN A 141 4.82 -7.58 5.50
C ASN A 141 5.78 -8.61 4.88
N ARG A 142 5.96 -9.79 5.48
CA ARG A 142 6.77 -10.87 4.92
C ARG A 142 6.17 -11.40 3.61
N ILE A 143 4.86 -11.61 3.58
CA ILE A 143 4.15 -12.16 2.42
C ILE A 143 4.14 -11.15 1.28
N LEU A 144 3.83 -9.87 1.52
CA LEU A 144 3.86 -8.85 0.48
C LEU A 144 5.29 -8.42 0.11
N GLY A 145 6.25 -8.55 1.03
CA GLY A 145 7.66 -8.30 0.79
C GLY A 145 7.93 -6.88 0.28
N THR A 146 8.66 -6.76 -0.82
CA THR A 146 9.03 -5.47 -1.41
C THR A 146 7.83 -4.63 -1.83
N LEU A 147 6.68 -5.25 -2.15
CA LEU A 147 5.46 -4.52 -2.50
C LEU A 147 4.98 -3.65 -1.34
N ALA A 148 4.95 -4.20 -0.12
CA ALA A 148 4.55 -3.47 1.08
C ALA A 148 5.56 -2.36 1.45
N THR A 149 6.85 -2.65 1.34
CA THR A 149 7.90 -1.68 1.66
C THR A 149 7.91 -0.51 0.68
N ALA A 150 7.69 -0.76 -0.62
CA ALA A 150 7.69 0.27 -1.63
C ALA A 150 6.56 1.30 -1.46
N ALA A 151 5.38 0.85 -1.05
CA ALA A 151 4.23 1.73 -0.79
C ALA A 151 4.44 2.72 0.38
N ARG A 152 5.49 2.54 1.19
CA ARG A 152 5.83 3.38 2.36
C ARG A 152 7.19 4.06 2.22
N VAL A 153 7.84 3.95 1.06
CA VAL A 153 9.16 4.54 0.87
C VAL A 153 9.06 6.07 1.01
N LYS A 154 10.06 6.68 1.67
CA LYS A 154 10.23 8.12 1.72
C LYS A 154 11.27 8.50 0.66
N PRO A 155 10.84 8.97 -0.54
CA PRO A 155 11.77 9.22 -1.63
C PRO A 155 12.75 10.34 -1.24
N ARG A 156 14.00 10.23 -1.71
CA ARG A 156 15.04 11.21 -1.44
C ARG A 156 15.57 11.79 -2.73
N LEU A 157 15.58 13.11 -2.80
CA LEU A 157 16.18 13.84 -3.90
C LEU A 157 17.70 13.86 -3.76
N ARG A 158 18.41 13.44 -4.81
CA ARG A 158 19.87 13.49 -4.89
C ARG A 158 20.27 14.34 -6.10
N LYS A 159 21.15 15.32 -5.91
CA LYS A 159 21.66 16.13 -7.01
C LYS A 159 22.58 15.30 -7.90
N GLY A 160 22.44 15.46 -9.22
CA GLY A 160 23.34 14.84 -10.19
C GLY A 160 24.75 15.41 -10.06
N THR A 161 25.76 14.56 -9.91
CA THR A 161 27.17 14.98 -9.74
C THR A 161 27.96 14.98 -11.04
N LEU A 162 27.43 14.36 -12.08
CA LEU A 162 28.03 14.26 -13.41
C LEU A 162 27.07 14.85 -14.45
N THR A 163 27.62 15.23 -15.61
CA THR A 163 26.81 15.60 -16.76
C THR A 163 25.88 14.45 -17.14
N HIS A 164 24.59 14.75 -17.36
CA HIS A 164 23.61 13.73 -17.74
C HIS A 164 23.99 13.14 -19.11
N SER A 165 24.23 11.84 -19.16
CA SER A 165 24.75 11.16 -20.36
C SER A 165 23.86 11.28 -21.58
N GLU A 166 22.54 11.35 -21.38
CA GLU A 166 21.56 11.36 -22.47
C GLU A 166 21.18 12.76 -22.93
N PHE A 167 21.18 13.75 -22.02
CA PHE A 167 20.65 15.08 -22.29
C PHE A 167 21.71 16.19 -22.21
N GLY A 168 22.95 15.83 -21.84
CA GLY A 168 24.04 16.80 -21.69
C GLY A 168 23.87 17.79 -20.54
N TRP A 169 22.90 17.59 -19.65
CA TRP A 169 22.65 18.52 -18.54
C TRP A 169 23.84 18.57 -17.59
N PRO A 170 24.37 19.77 -17.26
CA PRO A 170 25.52 19.90 -16.37
C PRO A 170 25.30 19.28 -14.98
N ALA A 171 26.40 18.93 -14.30
CA ALA A 171 26.34 18.56 -12.89
C ALA A 171 25.63 19.64 -12.05
N GLY A 172 24.81 19.24 -11.09
CA GLY A 172 24.00 20.11 -10.23
C GLY A 172 22.73 20.67 -10.87
N SER A 173 22.59 20.62 -12.20
CA SER A 173 21.43 21.18 -12.92
C SER A 173 20.20 20.27 -12.94
N TYR A 174 20.34 19.02 -12.50
CA TYR A 174 19.26 18.05 -12.37
C TYR A 174 19.40 17.26 -11.06
N SER A 175 18.33 16.56 -10.70
CA SER A 175 18.27 15.69 -9.55
C SER A 175 17.77 14.30 -9.96
N ARG A 176 18.00 13.30 -9.12
CA ARG A 176 17.49 11.94 -9.23
C ARG A 176 16.76 11.53 -7.97
N ILE A 177 15.68 10.76 -8.13
CA ILE A 177 14.97 10.08 -7.05
C ILE A 177 14.89 8.61 -7.46
N GLU A 178 15.44 7.75 -6.61
CA GLU A 178 15.37 6.30 -6.78
C GLU A 178 14.40 5.75 -5.75
N THR A 179 13.43 4.97 -6.22
CA THR A 179 12.46 4.23 -5.42
C THR A 179 12.47 2.77 -5.87
N PRO A 180 11.85 1.82 -5.13
CA PRO A 180 11.94 0.41 -5.47
C PRO A 180 11.49 0.04 -6.90
N HIS A 181 10.56 0.80 -7.50
CA HIS A 181 10.05 0.53 -8.84
C HIS A 181 10.39 1.61 -9.88
N PHE A 182 10.88 2.77 -9.45
CA PHE A 182 11.09 3.91 -10.35
C PHE A 182 12.45 4.57 -10.18
N MET A 183 12.97 5.04 -11.31
CA MET A 183 14.08 5.99 -11.38
C MET A 183 13.56 7.27 -12.02
N LEU A 184 13.40 8.30 -11.19
CA LEU A 184 13.00 9.63 -11.62
C LEU A 184 14.24 10.50 -11.80
N THR A 185 14.45 11.02 -13.01
CA THR A 185 15.39 12.12 -13.26
C THR A 185 14.58 13.40 -13.43
N THR A 186 14.88 14.45 -12.67
CA THR A 186 14.06 15.66 -12.63
C THR A 186 14.88 16.94 -12.74
N ARG A 187 14.35 17.92 -13.48
CA ARG A 187 14.74 19.34 -13.43
C ARG A 187 13.63 20.24 -12.88
N GLY A 188 12.54 19.64 -12.41
CA GLY A 188 11.43 20.33 -11.75
C GLY A 188 11.73 20.69 -10.30
N GLU A 189 10.70 21.20 -9.62
CA GLU A 189 10.80 21.66 -8.24
C GLU A 189 11.01 20.47 -7.27
N PRO A 190 11.87 20.60 -6.23
CA PRO A 190 12.20 19.52 -5.31
C PRO A 190 11.02 18.84 -4.61
N ARG A 191 10.10 19.62 -4.03
CA ARG A 191 8.94 19.11 -3.28
C ARG A 191 7.97 18.39 -4.22
N GLU A 192 7.62 18.99 -5.35
CA GLU A 192 6.73 18.40 -6.35
C GLU A 192 7.31 17.08 -6.89
N SER A 193 8.62 17.04 -7.13
CA SER A 193 9.29 15.81 -7.58
C SER A 193 9.23 14.68 -6.55
N ILE A 194 9.35 15.00 -5.25
CA ILE A 194 9.23 14.03 -4.16
C ILE A 194 7.78 13.55 -4.02
N GLU A 195 6.81 14.47 -4.07
CA GLU A 195 5.38 14.15 -4.00
C GLU A 195 4.94 13.26 -5.18
N LEU A 196 5.45 13.53 -6.39
CA LEU A 196 5.24 12.70 -7.56
C LEU A 196 5.81 11.28 -7.35
N ALA A 197 7.07 11.17 -6.92
CA ALA A 197 7.71 9.87 -6.69
C ALA A 197 6.94 9.02 -5.65
N HIS A 198 6.43 9.66 -4.58
CA HIS A 198 5.56 8.99 -3.60
C HIS A 198 4.24 8.53 -4.22
N SER A 199 3.59 9.39 -5.01
CA SER A 199 2.32 9.08 -5.69
C SER A 199 2.48 7.93 -6.70
N MET A 200 3.62 7.84 -7.38
CA MET A 200 3.92 6.76 -8.32
C MET A 200 4.04 5.40 -7.62
N GLU A 201 4.71 5.32 -6.47
CA GLU A 201 4.80 4.08 -5.69
C GLU A 201 3.44 3.67 -5.11
N ALA A 202 2.65 4.64 -4.63
CA ALA A 202 1.28 4.39 -4.18
C ALA A 202 0.39 3.87 -5.33
N PHE A 203 0.46 4.51 -6.50
CA PHE A 203 -0.27 4.07 -7.69
C PHE A 203 0.16 2.67 -8.13
N TYR A 204 1.47 2.37 -8.12
CA TYR A 204 1.98 1.04 -8.42
C TYR A 204 1.41 -0.01 -7.46
N ALA A 205 1.37 0.27 -6.16
CA ALA A 205 0.78 -0.63 -5.17
C ALA A 205 -0.72 -0.90 -5.43
N LEU A 206 -1.48 0.13 -5.81
CA LEU A 206 -2.90 -0.01 -6.18
C LEU A 206 -3.07 -0.79 -7.48
N TRP A 207 -2.29 -0.48 -8.51
CA TRP A 207 -2.29 -1.20 -9.79
C TRP A 207 -2.03 -2.70 -9.58
N ARG A 208 -1.09 -3.04 -8.70
CA ARG A 208 -0.79 -4.44 -8.37
C ARG A 208 -1.97 -5.14 -7.69
N GLN A 209 -2.77 -4.44 -6.91
CA GLN A 209 -3.99 -5.00 -6.32
C GLN A 209 -5.09 -5.20 -7.36
N ILE A 210 -5.34 -4.21 -8.21
CA ILE A 210 -6.40 -4.25 -9.24
C ILE A 210 -6.13 -5.39 -10.22
N PHE A 211 -4.89 -5.49 -10.70
CA PHE A 211 -4.53 -6.40 -11.78
C PHE A 211 -3.81 -7.66 -11.28
N TYR A 212 -4.00 -8.04 -10.01
CA TYR A 212 -3.36 -9.22 -9.41
C TYR A 212 -3.42 -10.47 -10.32
N PRO A 213 -4.57 -10.87 -10.89
CA PRO A 213 -4.66 -12.06 -11.73
C PRO A 213 -3.85 -11.97 -13.05
N LEU A 214 -3.47 -10.77 -13.49
CA LEU A 214 -2.75 -10.58 -14.75
C LEU A 214 -1.24 -10.71 -14.62
N TRP A 215 -0.68 -10.44 -13.44
CA TRP A 215 0.77 -10.43 -13.23
C TRP A 215 1.24 -11.50 -12.24
N ALA A 216 0.39 -11.94 -11.30
CA ALA A 216 0.80 -12.88 -10.28
C ALA A 216 0.76 -14.32 -10.81
N PRO A 217 1.85 -15.10 -10.71
CA PRO A 217 1.80 -16.52 -11.04
C PRO A 217 0.80 -17.25 -10.14
N ALA A 218 -0.05 -18.11 -10.73
CA ALA A 218 -1.04 -18.87 -9.97
C ALA A 218 -0.40 -19.70 -8.84
N GLY A 219 -0.98 -19.64 -7.65
CA GLY A 219 -0.52 -20.37 -6.46
C GLY A 219 0.67 -19.71 -5.76
N VAL A 220 1.18 -18.57 -6.23
CA VAL A 220 2.32 -17.90 -5.61
C VAL A 220 1.97 -17.38 -4.22
N LEU A 221 0.76 -16.85 -4.03
CA LEU A 221 0.36 -16.24 -2.77
C LEU A 221 0.15 -17.31 -1.71
N THR A 222 -0.54 -18.40 -2.08
CA THR A 222 -0.75 -19.57 -1.21
C THR A 222 0.58 -20.10 -0.68
N ARG A 223 1.56 -20.31 -1.58
CA ARG A 223 2.91 -20.77 -1.17
C ARG A 223 3.63 -19.77 -0.25
N ARG A 224 3.44 -18.46 -0.44
CA ARG A 224 4.02 -17.44 0.44
C ARG A 224 3.34 -17.41 1.81
N LEU A 225 2.03 -17.64 1.87
CA LEU A 225 1.28 -17.81 3.11
C LEU A 225 1.79 -19.04 3.89
N GLU A 226 2.09 -20.15 3.20
CA GLU A 226 2.76 -21.35 3.76
C GLU A 226 4.22 -21.13 4.21
N GLY A 227 4.73 -19.90 4.12
CA GLY A 227 6.08 -19.54 4.58
C GLY A 227 7.19 -19.70 3.54
N ARG A 228 6.87 -20.06 2.28
CA ARG A 228 7.89 -20.08 1.21
C ARG A 228 8.32 -18.67 0.85
N ASN A 229 9.64 -18.45 0.77
CA ASN A 229 10.20 -17.21 0.26
C ASN A 229 10.34 -17.25 -1.27
N LEU A 230 9.22 -17.13 -1.97
CA LEU A 230 9.21 -16.98 -3.42
C LEU A 230 9.43 -15.51 -3.78
N PRO A 231 10.17 -15.16 -4.84
CA PRO A 231 10.18 -13.78 -5.32
C PRO A 231 8.81 -13.44 -5.94
N TRP A 232 8.35 -12.20 -5.74
CA TRP A 232 7.39 -11.63 -6.69
C TRP A 232 8.10 -11.47 -8.04
N GLU A 233 7.33 -11.47 -9.12
CA GLU A 233 7.90 -11.15 -10.44
C GLU A 233 8.67 -9.83 -10.36
N ARG A 234 9.92 -9.85 -10.84
CA ARG A 234 10.78 -8.65 -10.81
C ARG A 234 10.21 -7.63 -11.78
N SER A 235 9.68 -6.54 -11.25
CA SER A 235 9.45 -5.35 -12.07
C SER A 235 10.79 -4.81 -12.55
N ARG A 236 10.86 -4.44 -13.83
CA ARG A 236 11.95 -3.59 -14.30
C ARG A 236 11.81 -2.22 -13.65
N GLU A 237 12.94 -1.58 -13.38
CA GLU A 237 12.98 -0.20 -12.93
C GLU A 237 12.44 0.71 -14.04
N MET A 238 11.31 1.35 -13.78
CA MET A 238 10.64 2.24 -14.73
C MET A 238 11.32 3.60 -14.74
N GLN A 239 11.77 4.05 -15.91
CA GLN A 239 12.48 5.31 -16.07
C GLN A 239 11.49 6.44 -16.32
N VAL A 240 11.55 7.49 -15.50
CA VAL A 240 10.72 8.69 -15.65
C VAL A 240 11.60 9.93 -15.66
N THR A 241 11.32 10.85 -16.59
CA THR A 241 12.00 12.14 -16.71
C THR A 241 10.99 13.26 -16.53
N LEU A 242 11.13 14.02 -15.45
CA LEU A 242 10.31 15.20 -15.16
C LEU A 242 11.09 16.46 -15.58
N LEU A 243 10.61 17.10 -16.63
CA LEU A 243 11.19 18.30 -17.21
C LEU A 243 10.60 19.53 -16.51
N ARG A 244 11.36 20.63 -16.54
CA ARG A 244 11.04 21.81 -15.73
C ARG A 244 9.73 22.46 -16.13
N ASP A 245 9.53 22.58 -17.44
CA ASP A 245 8.43 23.28 -18.06
C ASP A 245 8.25 22.77 -19.50
N ARG A 246 7.29 23.35 -20.20
CA ARG A 246 6.97 22.98 -21.59
C ARG A 246 8.13 23.24 -22.55
N ASP A 247 8.87 24.33 -22.40
CA ASP A 247 9.97 24.66 -23.31
C ASP A 247 11.11 23.65 -23.13
N ASP A 248 11.38 23.29 -21.89
CA ASP A 248 12.31 22.24 -21.51
C ASP A 248 11.91 20.87 -22.08
N TYR A 249 10.61 20.58 -22.08
CA TYR A 249 10.01 19.38 -22.70
C TYR A 249 10.17 19.35 -24.22
N LEU A 250 9.90 20.46 -24.90
CA LEU A 250 10.07 20.59 -26.34
C LEU A 250 11.55 20.56 -26.75
N GLN A 251 12.45 21.08 -25.94
CA GLN A 251 13.88 21.01 -26.22
C GLN A 251 14.40 19.56 -26.19
N VAL A 252 13.89 18.75 -25.27
CA VAL A 252 14.29 17.34 -25.12
C VAL A 252 13.65 16.44 -26.18
N LEU A 253 12.36 16.64 -26.49
CA LEU A 253 11.59 15.72 -27.34
C LEU A 253 11.24 16.25 -28.73
N GLY A 254 11.20 17.57 -28.91
CA GLY A 254 10.69 18.21 -30.13
C GLY A 254 11.51 17.94 -31.39
N VAL A 255 12.73 17.42 -31.25
CA VAL A 255 13.56 16.96 -32.38
C VAL A 255 13.13 15.58 -32.90
N ALA A 256 12.58 14.72 -32.03
CA ALA A 256 12.28 13.33 -32.34
C ALA A 256 10.81 13.09 -32.71
N GLU A 257 9.87 13.82 -32.11
CA GLU A 257 8.44 13.47 -32.17
C GLU A 257 7.54 14.64 -32.63
N LYS A 258 6.89 14.48 -33.79
CA LYS A 258 6.13 15.54 -34.48
C LYS A 258 4.91 16.05 -33.71
N ASN A 259 4.33 15.23 -32.82
CA ASN A 259 3.10 15.54 -32.08
C ASN A 259 3.32 15.74 -30.58
N VAL A 260 4.57 15.86 -30.13
CA VAL A 260 4.84 15.94 -28.68
C VAL A 260 4.30 17.24 -28.06
N ALA A 261 4.19 18.30 -28.87
CA ALA A 261 3.77 19.64 -28.44
C ALA A 261 2.31 19.78 -27.99
N ILE A 262 1.46 18.78 -28.25
CA ILE A 262 0.05 18.75 -27.82
C ILE A 262 -0.19 17.92 -26.55
N SER A 263 0.87 17.34 -25.98
CA SER A 263 0.80 16.45 -24.82
C SER A 263 1.53 17.04 -23.62
N VAL A 264 1.04 16.73 -22.41
CA VAL A 264 1.74 17.00 -21.14
C VAL A 264 2.71 15.87 -20.76
N GLY A 265 2.76 14.82 -21.57
CA GLY A 265 3.67 13.71 -21.38
C GLY A 265 3.69 12.74 -22.57
N TYR A 266 4.80 12.02 -22.66
CA TYR A 266 5.08 11.09 -23.74
C TYR A 266 5.82 9.87 -23.18
N TYR A 267 5.43 8.68 -23.63
CA TYR A 267 6.16 7.46 -23.36
C TYR A 267 6.93 7.04 -24.60
N GLU A 268 8.26 6.97 -24.49
CA GLU A 268 9.13 6.49 -25.56
C GLU A 268 9.29 4.97 -25.46
N PRO A 269 8.67 4.17 -26.36
CA PRO A 269 8.66 2.71 -26.20
C PRO A 269 10.04 2.07 -26.36
N ARG A 270 10.93 2.67 -27.17
CA ARG A 270 12.28 2.10 -27.39
C ARG A 270 13.18 2.24 -26.17
N LEU A 271 13.03 3.36 -25.45
CA LEU A 271 13.79 3.65 -24.24
C LEU A 271 13.10 3.14 -22.97
N GLN A 272 11.84 2.69 -23.09
CA GLN A 272 10.97 2.35 -21.97
C GLN A 272 10.93 3.47 -20.91
N LYS A 273 10.81 4.70 -21.39
CA LYS A 273 10.95 5.91 -20.57
C LYS A 273 9.79 6.85 -20.78
N SER A 274 9.24 7.35 -19.67
CA SER A 274 8.19 8.37 -19.69
C SER A 274 8.78 9.75 -19.45
N PHE A 275 8.27 10.73 -20.17
CA PHE A 275 8.64 12.14 -20.07
C PHE A 275 7.40 12.96 -19.71
N PHE A 276 7.53 13.86 -18.75
CA PHE A 276 6.45 14.74 -18.28
C PHE A 276 6.99 16.13 -17.96
N TYR A 277 6.09 17.11 -17.83
CA TYR A 277 6.34 18.43 -17.24
C TYR A 277 5.08 18.88 -16.48
N PHE A 278 5.22 19.87 -15.60
CA PHE A 278 4.10 20.51 -14.89
C PHE A 278 3.58 21.75 -15.63
#